data_AF-A0AAW1BAW3-F1
#
_entry.id   AF-A0AAW1BAW3-F1
#
_cell.length_a   1.000
_cell.length_b   1.000
_cell.length_c   1.000
_cell.angle_alpha   90.00
_cell.angle_beta   90.00
_cell.angle_gamma   90.00
#
_symmetry.space_group_name_H-M   'P 1'
#
loop_
_entity.id
_entity.type
_entity.pdbx_description
1 polymer ?
#
loop_
_entity_poly.entity_id
_entity_poly.type
_entity_poly.pdbx_seq_one_letter_code
_entity_poly.pdbx_strand_id
1 'polypeptide(L)'
;MADWALWSARSRRFLSSCWRLLQEPELRSGVSGHRRLCVAETGLKPRRDKFGGVSLNLAQLRSPDSLDQAAFGRWLQGAIKQWRAEGHVAVWLHVPILQSRFIVAAAEQGFTFHHAESDSATLAVWLAEGHSRLPVYATHQVGVAGAVLDTHTGKVLVVQDKNKTRNTWKFPGGLSEPGEDIGNTAVREVFEETD
;
A
#
# COMPACT_ATOMS: atom_id res chain seq x y z
N MET A 1 4.13 -32.37 32.83
CA MET A 1 3.19 -31.34 33.31
C MET A 1 2.52 -30.71 32.11
N ALA A 2 1.60 -31.45 31.52
CA ALA A 2 0.71 -31.02 30.46
C ALA A 2 -0.64 -31.63 30.81
N ASP A 3 -1.62 -30.79 31.12
CA ASP A 3 -3.02 -31.00 30.78
C ASP A 3 -3.78 -29.71 31.15
N TRP A 4 -4.86 -29.44 30.43
CA TRP A 4 -6.14 -28.91 30.91
C TRP A 4 -6.96 -28.49 29.70
N ALA A 5 -7.74 -29.46 29.25
CA ALA A 5 -8.85 -29.28 28.35
C ALA A 5 -10.12 -28.79 29.11
N LEU A 6 -10.98 -28.15 28.32
CA LEU A 6 -12.44 -28.07 28.40
C LEU A 6 -13.11 -27.00 29.29
N TRP A 7 -14.14 -26.43 28.66
CA TRP A 7 -15.47 -25.92 29.08
C TRP A 7 -15.72 -24.64 28.27
N SER A 8 -16.89 -24.34 27.69
CA SER A 8 -18.19 -24.98 27.58
C SER A 8 -18.94 -24.22 26.47
N ALA A 9 -19.74 -24.94 25.67
CA ALA A 9 -20.66 -24.34 24.70
C ALA A 9 -21.74 -23.49 25.37
N ARG A 10 -22.05 -22.32 24.79
CA ARG A 10 -23.38 -21.70 24.92
C ARG A 10 -23.75 -20.95 23.65
N SER A 11 -24.82 -21.42 23.05
CA SER A 11 -25.54 -20.84 21.93
C SER A 11 -26.15 -19.49 22.31
N ARG A 12 -26.03 -18.50 21.41
CA ARG A 12 -27.09 -17.52 21.13
C ARG A 12 -27.11 -17.20 19.64
N ARG A 13 -28.22 -17.60 19.00
CA ARG A 13 -28.72 -17.00 17.75
C ARG A 13 -29.26 -15.59 18.05
N PHE A 14 -29.68 -14.91 16.99
CA PHE A 14 -30.27 -13.55 16.88
C PHE A 14 -29.21 -12.45 16.60
N LEU A 15 -29.24 -11.69 15.51
CA LEU A 15 -30.15 -11.56 14.37
C LEU A 15 -29.37 -11.11 13.13
N SER A 16 -29.70 -11.71 11.99
CA SER A 16 -29.52 -11.12 10.68
C SER A 16 -30.50 -9.95 10.52
N SER A 17 -30.07 -8.84 9.93
CA SER A 17 -30.84 -8.04 8.95
C SER A 17 -30.28 -6.63 8.84
N CYS A 18 -29.71 -6.30 7.69
CA CYS A 18 -30.07 -5.06 6.97
C CYS A 18 -29.46 -5.11 5.56
N TRP A 19 -29.90 -6.10 4.78
CA TRP A 19 -29.80 -6.07 3.33
C TRP A 19 -31.18 -6.42 2.81
N ARG A 20 -32.01 -5.42 2.51
CA ARG A 20 -33.16 -5.59 1.60
C ARG A 20 -33.68 -4.28 1.04
N LEU A 21 -33.74 -4.30 -0.30
CA LEU A 21 -34.77 -3.76 -1.18
C LEU A 21 -34.92 -2.24 -1.26
N LEU A 22 -34.23 -1.68 -2.27
CA LEU A 22 -34.87 -0.68 -3.11
C LEU A 22 -35.50 -1.41 -4.31
N GLN A 23 -36.73 -1.03 -4.62
CA GLN A 23 -37.60 -1.60 -5.63
C GLN A 23 -36.98 -1.52 -7.04
N GLU A 24 -37.11 -2.60 -7.80
CA GLU A 24 -36.91 -2.64 -9.25
C GLU A 24 -38.01 -1.82 -9.94
N PRO A 25 -37.70 -0.86 -10.83
CA PRO A 25 -38.68 -0.34 -11.77
C PRO A 25 -38.68 -1.20 -13.04
N GLU A 26 -39.89 -1.49 -13.53
CA GLU A 26 -40.17 -2.28 -14.73
C GLU A 26 -39.44 -1.73 -15.97
N LEU A 27 -38.82 -2.65 -16.71
CA LEU A 27 -38.17 -2.40 -17.99
C LEU A 27 -39.21 -2.21 -19.11
N ARG A 28 -39.16 -1.05 -19.77
CA ARG A 28 -39.58 -0.91 -21.18
C ARG A 28 -38.34 -0.68 -22.04
N SER A 29 -38.36 -1.32 -23.19
CA SER A 29 -37.27 -1.57 -24.13
C SER A 29 -36.73 -0.32 -24.85
N GLY A 30 -35.43 -0.34 -25.16
CA GLY A 30 -34.85 0.41 -26.28
C GLY A 30 -33.53 1.14 -26.00
N VAL A 31 -32.58 0.96 -26.92
CA VAL A 31 -31.32 1.68 -27.15
C VAL A 31 -30.06 1.08 -26.49
N SER A 32 -29.18 0.57 -27.36
CA SER A 32 -27.78 0.22 -27.10
C SER A 32 -27.03 1.43 -26.52
N GLY A 33 -26.67 1.33 -25.24
CA GLY A 33 -25.82 2.29 -24.55
C GLY A 33 -24.92 1.54 -23.58
N HIS A 34 -23.63 1.90 -23.54
CA HIS A 34 -22.67 1.36 -22.58
C HIS A 34 -23.28 1.39 -21.17
N ARG A 35 -23.57 0.21 -20.61
CA ARG A 35 -24.16 0.06 -19.27
C ARG A 35 -23.13 0.59 -18.26
N ARG A 36 -23.38 1.78 -17.72
CA ARG A 36 -22.53 2.38 -16.67
C ARG A 36 -22.67 1.53 -15.41
N LEU A 37 -21.62 0.77 -15.06
CA LEU A 37 -21.65 -0.11 -13.89
C LEU A 37 -21.94 0.68 -12.62
N CYS A 38 -22.84 0.15 -11.80
CA CYS A 38 -23.08 0.65 -10.45
C CYS A 38 -21.91 0.18 -9.56
N VAL A 39 -21.40 1.00 -8.65
CA VAL A 39 -20.21 0.61 -7.87
C VAL A 39 -20.44 -0.61 -6.96
N ALA A 40 -21.69 -0.94 -6.63
CA ALA A 40 -22.06 -2.21 -5.99
C ALA A 40 -21.65 -3.46 -6.80
N GLU A 41 -21.49 -3.33 -8.12
CA GLU A 41 -21.07 -4.40 -9.04
C GLU A 41 -19.54 -4.45 -9.24
N THR A 42 -18.78 -3.50 -8.69
CA THR A 42 -17.33 -3.40 -8.93
C THR A 42 -16.50 -4.49 -8.27
N GLY A 43 -17.06 -5.19 -7.29
CA GLY A 43 -16.37 -6.26 -6.57
C GLY A 43 -15.28 -5.78 -5.61
N LEU A 44 -15.14 -4.46 -5.38
CA LEU A 44 -14.21 -3.90 -4.39
C LEU A 44 -14.59 -4.37 -2.98
N LYS A 45 -13.69 -5.10 -2.33
CA LYS A 45 -13.86 -5.59 -0.96
C LYS A 45 -12.89 -4.86 -0.02
N PRO A 46 -13.39 -4.02 0.90
CA PRO A 46 -12.53 -3.39 1.90
C PRO A 46 -11.96 -4.43 2.85
N ARG A 47 -10.67 -4.31 3.18
CA ARG A 47 -10.01 -5.09 4.23
C ARG A 47 -9.80 -4.21 5.46
N ARG A 48 -10.21 -4.69 6.62
CA ARG A 48 -10.01 -3.99 7.89
C ARG A 48 -8.69 -4.43 8.51
N ASP A 49 -7.93 -3.50 9.06
CA ASP A 49 -6.75 -3.79 9.87
C ASP A 49 -7.06 -3.76 11.38
N LYS A 50 -6.09 -4.18 12.20
CA LYS A 50 -6.22 -4.23 13.67
C LYS A 50 -6.15 -2.86 14.36
N PHE A 51 -5.83 -1.81 13.63
CA PHE A 51 -5.68 -0.43 14.11
C PHE A 51 -6.87 0.45 13.72
N GLY A 52 -7.93 -0.14 13.16
CA GLY A 52 -9.15 0.57 12.77
C GLY A 52 -9.08 1.20 11.37
N GLY A 53 -8.04 0.92 10.59
CA GLY A 53 -7.94 1.34 9.20
C GLY A 53 -8.69 0.41 8.24
N VAL A 54 -9.02 0.95 7.06
CA VAL A 54 -9.65 0.23 5.96
C VAL A 54 -8.77 0.33 4.73
N SER A 55 -8.43 -0.80 4.10
CA SER A 55 -7.64 -0.84 2.88
C SER A 55 -8.48 -1.29 1.69
N LEU A 56 -8.41 -0.52 0.60
CA LEU A 56 -8.96 -0.84 -0.71
C LEU A 56 -7.82 -1.08 -1.70
N ASN A 57 -7.94 -2.12 -2.52
CA ASN A 57 -7.02 -2.38 -3.62
C ASN A 57 -7.79 -2.37 -4.94
N LEU A 58 -7.50 -1.40 -5.80
CA LEU A 58 -8.18 -1.24 -7.09
C LEU A 58 -7.83 -2.34 -8.11
N ALA A 59 -6.79 -3.14 -7.88
CA ALA A 59 -6.56 -4.36 -8.65
C ALA A 59 -7.73 -5.37 -8.55
N GLN A 60 -8.61 -5.24 -7.55
CA GLN A 60 -9.82 -6.06 -7.43
C GLN A 60 -10.92 -5.68 -8.43
N LEU A 61 -10.82 -4.50 -9.07
CA LEU A 61 -11.77 -4.10 -10.09
C LEU A 61 -11.72 -5.06 -11.28
N ARG A 62 -12.82 -5.77 -11.53
CA ARG A 62 -12.91 -6.72 -12.65
C ARG A 62 -12.88 -6.04 -14.03
N SER A 63 -13.35 -4.80 -14.11
CA SER A 63 -13.48 -4.04 -15.36
C SER A 63 -13.24 -2.55 -15.11
N PRO A 64 -12.00 -2.15 -14.78
CA PRO A 64 -11.69 -0.78 -14.38
C PRO A 64 -11.98 0.24 -15.50
N ASP A 65 -11.94 -0.16 -16.77
CA ASP A 65 -12.22 0.72 -17.92
C ASP A 65 -13.69 1.06 -18.09
N SER A 66 -14.57 0.20 -17.57
CA SER A 66 -16.01 0.45 -17.56
C SER A 66 -16.47 1.30 -16.36
N LEU A 67 -15.59 1.54 -15.39
CA LEU A 67 -15.88 2.38 -14.24
C LEU A 67 -15.45 3.82 -14.53
N ASP A 68 -16.46 4.68 -14.69
CA ASP A 68 -16.27 6.12 -14.85
C ASP A 68 -15.66 6.76 -13.59
N GLN A 69 -14.73 7.69 -13.78
CA GLN A 69 -14.02 8.37 -12.69
C GLN A 69 -14.98 9.12 -11.74
N ALA A 70 -15.99 9.79 -12.29
CA ALA A 70 -16.98 10.51 -11.48
C ALA A 70 -17.89 9.55 -10.70
N ALA A 71 -18.22 8.39 -11.28
CA ALA A 71 -18.95 7.34 -10.58
C ALA A 71 -18.13 6.76 -9.41
N PHE A 72 -16.83 6.51 -9.62
CA PHE A 72 -15.91 6.10 -8.55
C PHE A 72 -15.84 7.16 -7.44
N GLY A 73 -15.67 8.45 -7.79
CA GLY A 73 -15.60 9.55 -6.82
C GLY A 73 -16.85 9.65 -5.94
N ARG A 74 -18.05 9.59 -6.53
CA ARG A 74 -19.32 9.61 -5.77
C ARG A 74 -19.44 8.43 -4.80
N TRP A 75 -19.04 7.25 -5.26
CA TRP A 75 -19.05 6.07 -4.38
C TRP A 75 -18.05 6.20 -3.25
N LEU A 76 -16.81 6.60 -3.56
CA LEU A 76 -15.74 6.75 -2.58
C LEU A 76 -16.12 7.79 -1.51
N GLN A 77 -16.74 8.90 -1.90
CA GLN A 77 -17.30 9.87 -0.97
C GLN A 77 -18.31 9.25 0.00
N GLY A 78 -19.25 8.45 -0.52
CA GLY A 78 -20.23 7.73 0.31
C GLY A 78 -19.56 6.74 1.26
N ALA A 79 -18.59 5.97 0.76
CA ALA A 79 -17.84 4.98 1.54
C ALA A 79 -17.04 5.63 2.68
N ILE A 80 -16.38 6.76 2.44
CA ILE A 80 -15.67 7.53 3.47
C ILE A 80 -16.62 8.01 4.58
N LYS A 81 -17.78 8.55 4.21
CA LYS A 81 -18.79 8.99 5.19
C LYS A 81 -19.27 7.82 6.05
N GLN A 82 -19.53 6.68 5.42
CA GLN A 82 -19.91 5.46 6.12
C GLN A 82 -18.79 4.98 7.06
N TRP A 83 -17.55 4.84 6.58
CA TRP A 83 -16.45 4.37 7.41
C TRP A 83 -16.13 5.31 8.58
N ARG A 84 -16.26 6.62 8.38
CA ARG A 84 -16.16 7.59 9.47
C ARG A 84 -17.26 7.36 10.53
N ALA A 85 -18.50 7.13 10.11
CA ALA A 85 -19.61 6.83 11.02
C ALA A 85 -19.45 5.47 11.73
N GLU A 86 -18.80 4.51 11.09
CA GLU A 86 -18.42 3.20 11.69
C GLU A 86 -17.23 3.31 12.67
N GLY A 87 -16.61 4.48 12.80
CA GLY A 87 -15.48 4.70 13.71
C GLY A 87 -14.12 4.28 13.15
N HIS A 88 -13.98 4.09 11.84
CA HIS A 88 -12.68 3.85 11.21
C HIS A 88 -11.80 5.09 11.26
N VAL A 89 -10.49 4.88 11.48
CA VAL A 89 -9.54 5.98 11.72
C VAL A 89 -8.82 6.44 10.46
N ALA A 90 -8.69 5.57 9.47
CA ALA A 90 -8.00 5.86 8.21
C ALA A 90 -8.50 4.98 7.07
N VAL A 91 -8.31 5.45 5.84
CA VAL A 91 -8.51 4.65 4.64
C VAL A 91 -7.24 4.65 3.81
N TRP A 92 -6.85 3.47 3.35
CA TRP A 92 -5.74 3.22 2.43
C TRP A 92 -6.32 2.84 1.07
N LEU A 93 -5.78 3.44 0.02
CA LEU A 93 -6.16 3.14 -1.36
C LEU A 93 -4.92 2.77 -2.16
N HIS A 94 -4.86 1.52 -2.62
CA HIS A 94 -3.81 1.03 -3.51
C HIS A 94 -4.29 1.10 -4.95
N VAL A 95 -3.56 1.84 -5.78
CA VAL A 95 -3.92 2.17 -7.16
C VAL A 95 -2.81 1.68 -8.10
N PRO A 96 -3.06 0.62 -8.89
CA PRO A 96 -2.16 0.24 -9.98
C PRO A 96 -1.98 1.39 -10.97
N ILE A 97 -0.81 1.50 -11.60
CA ILE A 97 -0.42 2.63 -12.47
C ILE A 97 -1.38 2.81 -13.65
N LEU A 98 -1.90 1.73 -14.21
CA LEU A 98 -2.88 1.79 -15.31
C LEU A 98 -4.27 2.28 -14.86
N GLN A 99 -4.49 2.39 -13.55
CA GLN A 99 -5.72 2.87 -12.93
C GLN A 99 -5.54 4.25 -12.28
N SER A 100 -4.42 4.94 -12.52
CA SER A 100 -4.10 6.26 -11.94
C SER A 100 -5.14 7.35 -12.21
N ARG A 101 -6.02 7.19 -13.21
CA ARG A 101 -7.18 8.08 -13.43
C ARG A 101 -8.08 8.24 -12.19
N PHE A 102 -8.13 7.24 -11.30
CA PHE A 102 -8.92 7.30 -10.08
C PHE A 102 -8.25 8.11 -8.96
N ILE A 103 -6.97 8.48 -9.09
CA ILE A 103 -6.24 9.25 -8.08
C ILE A 103 -6.83 10.64 -7.92
N VAL A 104 -7.23 11.29 -9.02
CA VAL A 104 -7.86 12.63 -8.96
C VAL A 104 -9.14 12.58 -8.14
N ALA A 105 -10.01 11.60 -8.39
CA ALA A 105 -11.24 11.40 -7.63
C ALA A 105 -10.98 11.10 -6.15
N ALA A 106 -9.89 10.38 -5.83
CA ALA A 106 -9.50 10.14 -4.44
C ALA A 106 -8.96 11.42 -3.77
N ALA A 107 -8.14 12.20 -4.45
CA ALA A 107 -7.59 13.46 -3.95
C ALA A 107 -8.69 14.47 -3.61
N GLU A 108 -9.75 14.55 -4.42
CA GLU A 108 -10.93 15.37 -4.14
C GLU A 108 -11.65 14.97 -2.84
N GLN A 109 -11.46 13.74 -2.36
CA GLN A 109 -11.98 13.27 -1.07
C GLN A 109 -10.97 13.40 0.08
N GLY A 110 -9.86 14.10 -0.14
CA GLY A 110 -8.83 14.38 0.87
C GLY A 110 -7.76 13.30 1.01
N PHE A 111 -7.68 12.35 0.08
CA PHE A 111 -6.53 11.44 0.03
C PHE A 111 -5.26 12.18 -0.36
N THR A 112 -4.16 11.84 0.30
CA THR A 112 -2.80 12.28 -0.07
C THR A 112 -1.96 11.08 -0.49
N PHE A 113 -0.91 11.33 -1.26
CA PHE A 113 0.10 10.30 -1.51
C PHE A 113 0.80 9.91 -0.22
N HIS A 114 0.98 8.61 -0.02
CA HIS A 114 1.80 8.08 1.05
C HIS A 114 3.11 7.52 0.51
N HIS A 115 3.04 6.68 -0.53
CA HIS A 115 4.20 6.14 -1.23
C HIS A 115 3.81 5.55 -2.57
N ALA A 116 4.81 5.20 -3.38
CA ALA A 116 4.65 4.34 -4.53
C ALA A 116 5.76 3.28 -4.51
N GLU A 117 5.43 2.08 -4.98
CA GLU A 117 6.36 0.97 -5.14
C GLU A 117 6.08 0.31 -6.48
N SER A 118 7.11 0.17 -7.31
CA SER A 118 6.99 -0.36 -8.68
C SER A 118 5.86 0.30 -9.47
N ASP A 119 4.78 -0.42 -9.79
CA ASP A 119 3.65 0.00 -10.59
C ASP A 119 2.40 0.32 -9.76
N SER A 120 2.54 0.58 -8.45
CA SER A 120 1.42 0.83 -7.55
C SER A 120 1.65 2.06 -6.67
N ALA A 121 0.65 2.94 -6.62
CA ALA A 121 0.61 4.06 -5.69
C ALA A 121 -0.29 3.73 -4.48
N THR A 122 0.19 4.05 -3.29
CA THR A 122 -0.59 4.00 -2.05
C THR A 122 -0.97 5.42 -1.64
N LEU A 123 -2.28 5.68 -1.55
CA LEU A 123 -2.84 6.91 -1.01
C LEU A 123 -3.48 6.64 0.35
N ALA A 124 -3.55 7.66 1.19
CA ALA A 124 -4.22 7.56 2.47
C ALA A 124 -5.05 8.80 2.80
N VAL A 125 -6.12 8.62 3.57
CA VAL A 125 -6.86 9.71 4.22
C VAL A 125 -7.07 9.36 5.69
N TRP A 126 -6.81 10.33 6.56
CA TRP A 126 -7.10 10.23 7.99
C TRP A 126 -8.56 10.62 8.24
N LEU A 127 -9.32 9.77 8.91
CA LEU A 127 -10.75 9.95 9.15
C LEU A 127 -11.07 10.44 10.56
N ALA A 128 -10.23 10.11 11.54
CA ALA A 128 -10.40 10.49 12.93
C ALA A 128 -10.06 11.97 13.17
N GLU A 129 -10.43 12.48 14.34
CA GLU A 129 -10.12 13.85 14.73
C GLU A 129 -8.61 14.05 14.99
N GLY A 130 -8.15 15.28 14.75
CA GLY A 130 -6.76 15.69 15.00
C GLY A 130 -5.78 15.27 13.91
N HIS A 131 -4.49 15.33 14.26
CA HIS A 131 -3.40 15.05 13.34
C HIS A 131 -3.33 13.56 12.98
N SER A 132 -3.03 13.28 11.72
CA SER A 132 -2.80 11.92 11.24
C SER A 132 -1.69 11.24 12.02
N ARG A 133 -1.94 10.00 12.44
CA ARG A 133 -0.96 9.12 13.10
C ARG A 133 -0.51 7.98 12.20
N LEU A 134 -0.76 8.10 10.90
CA LEU A 134 -0.25 7.14 9.93
C LEU A 134 1.28 7.19 9.96
N PRO A 135 1.97 6.04 10.04
CA PRO A 135 3.43 6.00 9.94
C PRO A 135 3.89 6.70 8.67
N VAL A 136 4.97 7.48 8.74
CA VAL A 136 5.59 8.04 7.53
C VAL A 136 6.26 6.93 6.72
N TYR A 137 6.38 7.12 5.40
CA TYR A 137 7.11 6.20 4.53
C TYR A 137 8.63 6.45 4.55
N ALA A 138 9.39 5.83 3.65
CA ALA A 138 10.84 5.95 3.52
C ALA A 138 11.33 7.40 3.64
N THR A 139 12.16 7.66 4.66
CA THR A 139 12.67 8.99 5.01
C THR A 139 14.15 9.18 4.65
N HIS A 140 14.90 8.10 4.47
CA HIS A 140 16.35 8.11 4.27
C HIS A 140 16.74 7.10 3.20
N GLN A 141 17.83 7.40 2.49
CA GLN A 141 18.59 6.39 1.77
C GLN A 141 19.67 5.85 2.69
N VAL A 142 19.91 4.54 2.64
CA VAL A 142 20.93 3.88 3.45
C VAL A 142 22.09 3.53 2.53
N GLY A 143 23.24 4.14 2.78
CA GLY A 143 24.50 3.79 2.13
C GLY A 143 25.36 2.96 3.08
N VAL A 144 26.02 1.93 2.55
CA VAL A 144 26.85 1.00 3.33
C VAL A 144 28.20 0.83 2.63
N ALA A 145 29.27 0.84 3.42
CA ALA A 145 30.62 0.55 2.94
C ALA A 145 31.21 -0.63 3.72
N GLY A 146 31.94 -1.49 3.01
CA GLY A 146 32.63 -2.64 3.57
C GLY A 146 34.10 -2.37 3.84
N ALA A 147 34.57 -2.66 5.06
CA ALA A 147 35.99 -2.62 5.40
C ALA A 147 36.53 -4.05 5.49
N VAL A 148 37.41 -4.42 4.55
CA VAL A 148 38.04 -5.75 4.51
C VAL A 148 39.47 -5.63 5.02
N LEU A 149 39.79 -6.39 6.07
CA LEU A 149 41.11 -6.42 6.69
C LEU A 149 41.81 -7.74 6.38
N ASP A 150 43.01 -7.67 5.81
CA ASP A 150 43.95 -8.78 5.82
C ASP A 150 44.59 -8.87 7.21
N THR A 151 44.26 -9.91 7.97
CA THR A 151 44.72 -10.11 9.35
C THR A 151 46.19 -10.50 9.45
N HIS A 152 46.81 -10.97 8.36
CA HIS A 152 48.22 -11.33 8.34
C HIS A 152 49.10 -10.10 8.09
N THR A 153 48.66 -9.19 7.20
CA THR A 153 49.45 -8.01 6.81
C THR A 153 49.01 -6.72 7.50
N GLY A 154 47.82 -6.70 8.11
CA GLY A 154 47.22 -5.50 8.70
C GLY A 154 46.75 -4.47 7.67
N LYS A 155 46.68 -4.83 6.38
CA LYS A 155 46.26 -3.94 5.30
C LYS A 155 44.74 -3.99 5.10
N VAL A 156 44.18 -2.89 4.63
CA VAL A 156 42.75 -2.79 4.30
C VAL A 156 42.51 -2.64 2.81
N LEU A 157 41.45 -3.27 2.32
CA LEU A 157 40.99 -3.12 0.94
C LEU A 157 40.39 -1.73 0.72
N VAL A 158 40.86 -1.04 -0.32
CA VAL A 158 40.33 0.24 -0.76
C VAL A 158 40.24 0.24 -2.29
N VAL A 159 39.28 0.98 -2.81
CA VAL A 159 39.07 1.17 -4.24
C VAL A 159 39.29 2.62 -4.64
N GLN A 160 39.48 2.84 -5.94
CA GLN A 160 39.62 4.16 -6.52
C GLN A 160 38.77 4.27 -7.79
N ASP A 161 37.91 5.29 -7.84
CA ASP A 161 37.10 5.57 -9.02
C ASP A 161 37.99 5.97 -10.21
N LYS A 162 37.87 5.27 -11.35
CA LYS A 162 38.67 5.54 -12.57
C LYS A 162 38.43 6.93 -13.18
N ASN A 163 37.26 7.51 -12.94
CA ASN A 163 36.77 8.70 -13.63
C ASN A 163 36.80 9.99 -12.79
N LYS A 164 37.52 10.02 -11.66
CA LYS A 164 37.61 11.23 -10.82
C LYS A 164 38.94 11.96 -10.97
N THR A 165 38.86 13.29 -11.06
CA THR A 165 40.01 14.20 -11.19
C THR A 165 40.89 14.24 -9.93
N ARG A 166 40.40 13.73 -8.80
CA ARG A 166 41.16 13.54 -7.56
C ARG A 166 41.30 12.07 -7.22
N ASN A 167 42.53 11.60 -7.12
CA ASN A 167 42.86 10.29 -6.56
C ASN A 167 42.46 10.24 -5.09
N THR A 168 41.31 9.63 -4.79
CA THR A 168 40.84 9.44 -3.42
C THR A 168 40.52 7.96 -3.26
N TRP A 169 41.23 7.32 -2.33
CA TRP A 169 40.96 5.95 -1.92
C TRP A 169 39.76 5.93 -0.98
N LYS A 170 38.81 5.04 -1.22
CA LYS A 170 37.60 4.85 -0.39
C LYS A 170 37.42 3.36 -0.10
N PHE A 171 36.63 3.04 0.92
CA PHE A 171 36.12 1.69 1.07
C PHE A 171 35.10 1.39 -0.04
N PRO A 172 35.04 0.14 -0.53
CA PRO A 172 33.99 -0.25 -1.44
C PRO A 172 32.63 -0.14 -0.76
N GLY A 173 31.62 0.32 -1.50
CA GLY A 173 30.32 0.61 -0.91
C GLY A 173 29.34 1.28 -1.86
N GLY A 174 28.06 1.12 -1.53
CA GLY A 174 26.95 1.62 -2.32
C GLY A 174 25.66 1.70 -1.52
N LEU A 175 24.53 1.75 -2.22
CA LEU A 175 23.22 1.89 -1.61
C LEU A 175 22.68 0.51 -1.22
N SER A 176 22.01 0.46 -0.07
CA SER A 176 21.26 -0.71 0.35
C SER A 176 19.94 -0.79 -0.43
N GLU A 177 19.64 -1.97 -0.94
CA GLU A 177 18.38 -2.22 -1.63
C GLU A 177 17.21 -2.32 -0.63
N PRO A 178 15.97 -1.99 -1.03
CA PRO A 178 14.81 -2.11 -0.14
C PRO A 178 14.67 -3.52 0.45
N GLY A 179 14.76 -3.62 1.78
CA GLY A 179 14.65 -4.89 2.51
C GLY A 179 15.94 -5.70 2.61
N GLU A 180 17.05 -5.20 2.07
CA GLU A 180 18.37 -5.83 2.21
C GLU A 180 18.94 -5.63 3.63
N ASP A 181 19.61 -6.65 4.16
CA ASP A 181 20.37 -6.53 5.41
C ASP A 181 21.63 -5.69 5.20
N ILE A 182 21.99 -4.87 6.19
CA ILE A 182 23.15 -3.97 6.11
C ILE A 182 24.46 -4.77 5.92
N GLY A 183 24.62 -5.91 6.59
CA GLY A 183 25.78 -6.76 6.43
C GLY A 183 25.86 -7.37 5.03
N ASN A 184 24.72 -7.82 4.50
CA ASN A 184 24.65 -8.32 3.13
C ASN A 184 24.95 -7.24 2.10
N THR A 185 24.47 -6.01 2.32
CA THR A 185 24.81 -4.84 1.49
C THR A 185 26.32 -4.64 1.47
N ALA A 186 26.98 -4.62 2.63
CA ALA A 186 28.43 -4.43 2.71
C ALA A 186 29.20 -5.52 1.95
N VAL A 187 28.76 -6.79 2.07
CA VAL A 187 29.38 -7.92 1.37
C VAL A 187 29.20 -7.79 -0.14
N ARG A 188 27.95 -7.55 -0.60
CA ARG A 188 27.63 -7.40 -2.02
C ARG A 188 28.46 -6.29 -2.68
N GLU A 189 28.49 -5.12 -2.06
CA GLU A 189 29.22 -3.95 -2.59
C GLU A 189 30.74 -4.18 -2.65
N VAL A 190 31.30 -4.90 -1.67
CA VAL A 190 32.72 -5.31 -1.72
C VAL A 190 32.98 -6.17 -2.96
N PHE A 191 32.16 -7.18 -3.21
CA PHE A 191 32.33 -8.05 -4.39
C PHE A 191 32.13 -7.29 -5.70
N GLU A 192 31.05 -6.49 -5.82
CA GLU A 192 30.74 -5.75 -7.05
C GLU A 192 31.84 -4.77 -7.47
N GLU A 193 32.56 -4.15 -6.53
CA GLU A 193 33.63 -3.20 -6.83
C GLU A 193 35.04 -3.82 -6.90
N THR A 194 35.22 -5.10 -6.51
CA THR A 194 36.56 -5.72 -6.39
C THR A 194 36.76 -7.09 -7.06
N ASP A 195 35.72 -7.63 -7.69
CA ASP A 195 35.83 -8.83 -8.55
C ASP A 195 36.71 -8.64 -9.81
#